data_AF-A0A5B7BWK1-F1
#
_entry.id   AF-A0A5B7BWK1-F1
#
_cell.length_a   1.000
_cell.length_b   1.000
_cell.length_c   1.000
_cell.angle_alpha   90.00
_cell.angle_beta   90.00
_cell.angle_gamma   90.00
#
_symmetry.space_group_name_H-M   'P 1'
#
loop_
_entity.id
_entity.type
_entity.pdbx_description
1 polymer ?
#
loop_
_entity_poly.entity_id
_entity_poly.type
_entity_poly.pdbx_seq_one_letter_code
_entity_poly.pdbx_strand_id
1 'polypeptide(L)'
;MDEFTMKHLYGSGGPSRAEQTDEYAPPEAFLNATWYQGPTSTTLKYDMWSVGVVILELILGSPDVFQINAFTRALLDQHLESWNEDLKELAYKLRSFMEMCILIRGSSPKHHRTWGTKDRDEVSPASWKCSEEFFSYQIKSRDPLKIGFPNIWVLRLVRQLLLWDPEDRLSVDDALRHPYFQPLQR
;
A
#
# COMPACT_ATOMS: atom_id res chain seq x y z
N MET A 1 -5.51 4.42 -15.50
CA MET A 1 -5.41 5.51 -16.47
C MET A 1 -6.53 5.33 -17.45
N ASP A 2 -7.28 6.39 -17.70
CA ASP A 2 -8.30 6.39 -18.73
C ASP A 2 -7.66 6.43 -20.14
N GLU A 3 -8.47 6.11 -21.14
CA GLU A 3 -8.04 6.05 -22.53
C GLU A 3 -7.56 7.40 -23.07
N PHE A 4 -8.15 8.51 -22.61
CA PHE A 4 -7.78 9.84 -23.06
C PHE A 4 -6.36 10.18 -22.60
N THR A 5 -6.04 9.93 -21.33
CA THR A 5 -4.70 10.11 -20.76
C THR A 5 -3.66 9.27 -21.52
N MET A 6 -3.94 7.98 -21.73
CA MET A 6 -3.03 7.09 -22.47
C MET A 6 -2.75 7.58 -23.89
N LYS A 7 -3.79 7.98 -24.61
CA LYS A 7 -3.68 8.40 -26.02
C LYS A 7 -2.94 9.73 -26.19
N HIS A 8 -3.15 10.69 -25.29
CA HIS A 8 -2.67 12.06 -25.48
C HIS A 8 -1.36 12.37 -24.73
N LEU A 9 -1.05 11.67 -23.64
CA LEU A 9 0.15 11.93 -22.84
C LEU A 9 1.27 10.92 -23.07
N TYR A 10 0.92 9.64 -23.24
CA TYR A 10 1.92 8.55 -23.27
C TYR A 10 2.02 7.81 -24.62
N GLY A 11 1.03 7.99 -25.51
CA GLY A 11 1.00 7.34 -26.81
C GLY A 11 0.94 5.81 -26.72
N SER A 12 1.47 5.12 -27.75
CA SER A 12 1.42 3.65 -27.83
C SER A 12 2.40 2.93 -26.89
N GLY A 13 3.41 3.64 -26.38
CA GLY A 13 4.43 3.07 -25.48
C GLY A 13 4.01 3.02 -24.01
N GLY A 14 2.99 3.79 -23.64
CA GLY A 14 2.53 3.93 -22.25
C GLY A 14 3.55 4.65 -21.35
N PRO A 15 3.20 4.86 -20.08
CA PRO A 15 4.09 5.49 -19.11
C PRO A 15 5.32 4.63 -18.86
N SER A 16 6.48 5.28 -18.83
CA SER A 16 7.76 4.68 -18.47
C SER A 16 8.01 4.75 -16.94
N ARG A 17 8.98 3.98 -16.45
CA ARG A 17 9.42 4.06 -15.04
C ARG A 17 10.04 5.43 -14.72
N ALA A 18 10.70 6.07 -15.68
CA ALA A 18 11.32 7.38 -15.50
C ALA A 18 10.31 8.53 -15.33
N GLU A 19 9.06 8.32 -15.70
CA GLU A 19 7.95 9.28 -15.54
C GLU A 19 7.20 9.08 -14.21
N GLN A 20 7.63 8.13 -13.37
CA GLN A 20 7.06 7.86 -12.06
C GLN A 20 8.02 8.32 -10.96
N THR A 21 7.45 8.73 -9.82
CA THR A 21 8.21 8.94 -8.59
C THR A 21 8.15 7.65 -7.77
N ASP A 22 9.28 6.96 -7.63
CA ASP A 22 9.36 5.61 -7.09
C ASP A 22 8.81 5.51 -5.65
N GLU A 23 8.94 6.57 -4.84
CA GLU A 23 8.44 6.63 -3.46
C GLU A 23 6.90 6.56 -3.38
N TYR A 24 6.21 7.12 -4.38
CA TYR A 24 4.75 7.22 -4.41
C TYR A 24 4.08 6.22 -5.35
N ALA A 25 4.86 5.48 -6.14
CA ALA A 25 4.32 4.49 -7.06
C ALA A 25 3.79 3.23 -6.31
N PRO A 26 2.72 2.60 -6.84
CA PRO A 26 2.06 1.44 -6.22
C PRO A 26 2.80 0.12 -6.51
N PRO A 27 2.55 -0.95 -5.74
CA PRO A 27 3.28 -2.22 -5.85
C PRO A 27 3.19 -2.84 -7.25
N GLU A 28 2.04 -2.73 -7.93
CA GLU A 28 1.85 -3.23 -9.28
C GLU A 28 2.78 -2.58 -10.31
N ALA A 29 3.22 -1.34 -10.09
CA ALA A 29 4.07 -0.62 -11.03
C ALA A 29 5.52 -1.14 -11.04
N PHE A 30 6.02 -1.60 -9.89
CA PHE A 30 7.37 -2.18 -9.79
C PHE A 30 7.41 -3.65 -10.19
N LEU A 31 6.29 -4.36 -10.05
CA LEU A 31 6.20 -5.79 -10.35
C LEU A 31 5.79 -6.08 -11.79
N ASN A 32 5.10 -5.13 -12.44
CA ASN A 32 4.63 -5.28 -13.81
C ASN A 32 4.86 -3.99 -14.60
N ALA A 33 5.83 -4.03 -15.53
CA ALA A 33 6.13 -2.89 -16.41
C ALA A 33 4.96 -2.48 -17.34
N THR A 34 3.99 -3.36 -17.57
CA THR A 34 2.80 -3.09 -18.39
C THR A 34 1.53 -2.99 -17.56
N TRP A 35 1.63 -2.60 -16.28
CA TRP A 35 0.49 -2.45 -15.37
C TRP A 35 -0.67 -1.63 -15.97
N TYR A 36 -0.36 -0.63 -16.81
CA TYR A 36 -1.31 0.28 -17.46
C TYR A 36 -2.18 -0.40 -18.54
N GLN A 37 -1.83 -1.62 -18.97
CA GLN A 37 -2.61 -2.42 -19.91
C GLN A 37 -3.68 -3.29 -19.20
N GLY A 38 -3.74 -3.24 -17.87
CA GLY A 38 -4.74 -3.95 -17.08
C GLY A 38 -6.17 -3.40 -17.24
N PRO A 39 -7.15 -4.02 -16.57
CA PRO A 39 -8.53 -3.54 -16.55
C PRO A 39 -8.62 -2.05 -16.16
N THR A 40 -9.49 -1.28 -16.82
CA THR A 40 -9.66 0.15 -16.50
C THR A 40 -10.01 0.39 -15.02
N SER A 41 -10.75 -0.54 -14.40
CA SER A 41 -11.09 -0.50 -12.97
C SER A 41 -9.88 -0.48 -12.04
N THR A 42 -8.79 -1.17 -12.39
CA THR A 42 -7.56 -1.19 -11.58
C THR A 42 -6.67 -0.01 -11.90
N THR A 43 -6.50 0.30 -13.18
CA THR A 43 -5.56 1.35 -13.58
C THR A 43 -6.05 2.73 -13.12
N LEU A 44 -7.37 2.96 -12.97
CA LEU A 44 -7.92 4.18 -12.39
C LEU A 44 -7.67 4.32 -10.89
N LYS A 45 -7.31 3.23 -10.19
CA LYS A 45 -6.97 3.23 -8.77
C LYS A 45 -5.47 3.36 -8.51
N TYR A 46 -4.67 3.57 -9.57
CA TYR A 46 -3.23 3.78 -9.47
C TYR A 46 -2.92 4.96 -8.53
N ASP A 47 -3.49 6.14 -8.81
CA ASP A 47 -3.22 7.37 -8.05
C ASP A 47 -3.73 7.30 -6.60
N MET A 48 -4.72 6.44 -6.32
CA MET A 48 -5.28 6.27 -4.99
C MET A 48 -4.25 5.68 -4.01
N TRP A 49 -3.29 4.89 -4.50
CA TRP A 49 -2.16 4.47 -3.67
C TRP A 49 -1.29 5.66 -3.27
N SER A 50 -0.93 6.51 -4.23
CA SER A 50 -0.09 7.69 -3.99
C SER A 50 -0.74 8.66 -3.01
N VAL A 51 -2.07 8.80 -3.04
CA VAL A 51 -2.81 9.55 -2.01
C VAL A 51 -2.61 8.95 -0.61
N GLY A 52 -2.65 7.62 -0.48
CA GLY A 52 -2.34 6.93 0.78
C GLY A 52 -0.91 7.19 1.27
N VAL A 53 0.06 7.20 0.36
CA VAL A 53 1.47 7.53 0.65
C VAL A 53 1.60 8.97 1.13
N VAL A 54 0.98 9.95 0.45
CA VAL A 54 1.00 11.37 0.84
C VAL A 54 0.39 11.57 2.23
N ILE A 55 -0.71 10.89 2.56
CA ILE A 55 -1.30 10.97 3.91
C ILE A 55 -0.32 10.43 4.96
N LEU A 56 0.38 9.32 4.67
CA LEU A 56 1.42 8.82 5.57
C LEU A 56 2.60 9.78 5.70
N GLU A 57 3.04 10.40 4.60
CA GLU A 57 4.10 11.42 4.62
C GLU A 57 3.73 12.59 5.52
N LEU A 58 2.49 13.07 5.47
CA LEU A 58 1.99 14.13 6.36
C LEU A 58 2.01 13.73 7.84
N ILE A 59 1.80 12.45 8.15
CA ILE A 59 1.82 11.93 9.52
C ILE A 59 3.24 11.68 10.01
N LEU A 60 4.09 11.11 9.16
CA LEU A 60 5.46 10.73 9.51
C LEU A 60 6.45 11.90 9.38
N GLY A 61 6.09 12.95 8.65
CA GLY A 61 6.94 14.11 8.36
C GLY A 61 8.13 13.77 7.46
N SER A 62 8.02 12.72 6.64
CA SER A 62 9.09 12.25 5.74
C SER A 62 8.50 11.57 4.50
N PRO A 63 9.06 11.80 3.30
CA PRO A 63 8.66 11.10 2.08
C PRO A 63 9.06 9.61 2.10
N ASP A 64 10.02 9.22 2.95
CA ASP A 64 10.53 7.86 3.07
C ASP A 64 9.60 6.94 3.90
N VAL A 65 8.29 6.95 3.60
CA VAL A 65 7.26 6.27 4.42
C VAL A 65 7.45 4.76 4.50
N PHE A 66 8.10 4.17 3.48
CA PHE A 66 8.40 2.74 3.41
C PHE A 66 9.84 2.39 3.77
N GLN A 67 10.55 3.26 4.49
CA GLN A 67 11.88 2.91 4.99
C GLN A 67 11.82 1.80 6.04
N ILE A 68 12.68 0.79 5.89
CA ILE A 68 12.94 -0.23 6.92
C ILE A 68 13.99 0.28 7.92
N ASN A 69 13.91 -0.17 9.17
CA ASN A 69 14.90 0.22 10.17
C ASN A 69 16.32 -0.26 9.79
N ALA A 70 17.34 0.49 10.22
CA ALA A 70 18.74 0.23 9.86
C ALA A 70 19.21 -1.18 10.23
N PHE A 71 18.72 -1.74 11.35
CA PHE A 71 19.03 -3.10 11.77
C PHE A 71 18.49 -4.15 10.79
N THR A 72 17.22 -3.99 10.39
CA THR A 72 16.57 -4.86 9.41
C THR A 72 17.25 -4.76 8.05
N ARG A 73 17.64 -3.55 7.64
CA ARG A 73 18.41 -3.34 6.41
C ARG A 73 19.73 -4.09 6.45
N ALA A 74 20.54 -3.90 7.52
CA ALA A 74 21.83 -4.59 7.65
C ALA A 74 21.70 -6.12 7.63
N LEU A 75 20.66 -6.69 8.25
CA LEU A 75 20.39 -8.12 8.18
C LEU A 75 20.00 -8.59 6.76
N LEU A 76 19.21 -7.78 6.03
CA LEU A 76 18.87 -8.09 4.64
C LEU A 76 20.10 -7.96 3.73
N ASP A 77 20.94 -6.94 3.93
CA ASP A 77 22.15 -6.71 3.13
C ASP A 77 23.07 -7.93 3.17
N GLN A 78 23.21 -8.57 4.33
CA GLN A 78 23.97 -9.81 4.47
C GLN A 78 23.40 -10.97 3.64
N HIS A 79 22.06 -11.07 3.54
CA HIS A 79 21.40 -12.15 2.79
C HIS A 79 21.34 -11.88 1.29
N LEU A 80 21.39 -10.60 0.90
CA LEU A 80 21.21 -10.13 -0.47
C LEU A 80 22.53 -9.64 -1.10
N GLU A 81 23.68 -10.00 -0.52
CA GLU A 81 25.01 -9.51 -0.92
C GLU A 81 25.27 -9.63 -2.43
N SER A 82 24.85 -10.76 -3.02
CA SER A 82 25.04 -11.08 -4.45
C SER A 82 23.96 -10.53 -5.38
N TRP A 83 22.93 -9.87 -4.85
CA TRP A 83 21.83 -9.33 -5.65
C TRP A 83 22.24 -7.98 -6.26
N ASN A 84 21.65 -7.63 -7.41
CA ASN A 84 21.80 -6.29 -7.95
C ASN A 84 21.01 -5.27 -7.12
N GLU A 85 21.34 -3.98 -7.29
CA GLU A 85 20.74 -2.90 -6.48
C GLU A 85 19.22 -2.77 -6.70
N ASP A 86 18.71 -2.91 -7.93
CA ASP A 86 17.27 -2.89 -8.19
C ASP A 86 16.50 -3.97 -7.41
N LEU A 87 17.05 -5.20 -7.36
CA LEU A 87 16.45 -6.31 -6.62
C LEU A 87 16.56 -6.12 -5.11
N LYS A 88 17.64 -5.50 -4.62
CA LYS A 88 17.77 -5.13 -3.20
C LYS A 88 16.73 -4.09 -2.80
N GLU A 89 16.57 -3.04 -3.61
CA GLU A 89 15.55 -2.00 -3.39
C GLU A 89 14.14 -2.59 -3.35
N LEU A 90 13.81 -3.47 -4.32
CA LEU A 90 12.55 -4.20 -4.31
C LEU A 90 12.39 -5.03 -3.04
N ALA A 91 13.43 -5.75 -2.61
CA ALA A 91 13.37 -6.55 -1.38
C ALA A 91 13.15 -5.70 -0.12
N TYR A 92 13.81 -4.53 0.00
CA TYR A 92 13.58 -3.61 1.11
C TYR A 92 12.14 -3.08 1.12
N LYS A 93 11.61 -2.73 -0.06
CA LYS A 93 10.24 -2.23 -0.19
C LYS A 93 9.21 -3.30 0.15
N LEU A 94 9.40 -4.52 -0.33
CA LEU A 94 8.56 -5.68 0.04
C LEU A 94 8.62 -5.95 1.55
N ARG A 95 9.81 -5.89 2.16
CA ARG A 95 9.95 -6.02 3.61
C ARG A 95 9.17 -4.94 4.35
N SER A 96 9.25 -3.70 3.89
CA SER A 96 8.50 -2.59 4.48
C SER A 96 6.99 -2.80 4.41
N PHE A 97 6.48 -3.23 3.25
CA PHE A 97 5.06 -3.57 3.09
C PHE A 97 4.61 -4.69 4.01
N MET A 98 5.47 -5.67 4.29
CA MET A 98 5.18 -6.70 5.28
C MET A 98 5.13 -6.15 6.71
N GLU A 99 6.07 -5.26 7.08
CA GLU A 99 6.08 -4.63 8.42
C GLU A 99 4.89 -3.68 8.63
N MET A 100 4.44 -3.03 7.56
CA MET A 100 3.28 -2.15 7.54
C MET A 100 1.97 -2.86 7.23
N CYS A 101 1.95 -4.20 7.20
CA CYS A 101 0.74 -4.99 6.98
C CYS A 101 -0.03 -4.66 5.68
N ILE A 102 0.68 -4.18 4.68
CA ILE A 102 0.20 -3.95 3.31
C ILE A 102 0.26 -5.28 2.53
N LEU A 103 1.37 -5.99 2.67
CA LEU A 103 1.59 -7.30 2.05
C LEU A 103 1.44 -8.40 3.11
N ILE A 104 0.31 -9.12 3.08
CA ILE A 104 0.08 -10.26 3.96
C ILE A 104 0.28 -11.56 3.17
N ARG A 105 1.19 -12.41 3.64
CA ARG A 105 1.45 -13.71 3.01
C ARG A 105 0.25 -14.64 3.27
N GLY A 106 -0.29 -15.24 2.19
CA GLY A 106 -1.29 -16.30 2.29
C GLY A 106 -2.74 -15.84 2.54
N SER A 107 -3.03 -14.54 2.48
CA SER A 107 -4.40 -14.00 2.61
C SER A 107 -4.68 -13.03 1.46
N SER A 108 -5.27 -13.54 0.39
CA SER A 108 -5.98 -12.68 -0.57
C SER A 108 -7.30 -12.23 0.07
N PRO A 109 -7.69 -10.95 -0.01
CA PRO A 109 -9.00 -10.48 0.48
C PRO A 109 -10.17 -11.25 -0.15
N LYS A 110 -9.98 -11.83 -1.35
CA LYS A 110 -10.96 -12.68 -2.03
C LYS A 110 -11.28 -13.98 -1.28
N HIS A 111 -10.44 -14.42 -0.33
CA HIS A 111 -10.74 -15.55 0.56
C HIS A 111 -11.57 -15.16 1.80
N HIS A 112 -11.69 -13.87 2.15
CA HIS A 112 -12.58 -13.46 3.24
C HIS A 112 -14.06 -13.44 2.86
N ARG A 113 -14.40 -13.41 1.56
CA ARG A 113 -15.81 -13.47 1.11
C ARG A 113 -16.40 -14.88 1.09
N THR A 114 -15.57 -15.92 1.14
CA THR A 114 -16.00 -17.33 1.15
C THR A 114 -15.96 -17.99 2.53
N TRP A 115 -15.39 -17.34 3.56
CA TRP A 115 -15.42 -17.84 4.94
C TRP A 115 -16.65 -17.33 5.70
N GLY A 116 -17.82 -17.59 5.12
CA GLY A 116 -19.12 -17.27 5.69
C GLY A 116 -19.97 -18.51 5.83
N THR A 117 -19.42 -19.62 6.33
CA THR A 117 -20.17 -20.71 6.99
C THR A 117 -19.23 -21.82 7.46
N LYS A 118 -19.42 -22.22 8.72
CA LYS A 118 -18.92 -23.42 9.43
C LYS A 118 -17.63 -23.27 10.24
N ASP A 119 -17.85 -23.17 11.55
CA ASP A 119 -17.15 -23.86 12.65
C ASP A 119 -15.93 -24.71 12.25
N ARG A 120 -14.76 -24.26 12.71
CA ARG A 120 -13.86 -24.98 13.63
C ARG A 120 -12.65 -24.10 13.93
N ASP A 121 -12.12 -24.24 15.14
CA ASP A 121 -10.88 -23.64 15.66
C ASP A 121 -9.66 -23.96 14.78
N GLU A 122 -9.57 -23.33 13.61
CA GLU A 122 -8.42 -23.40 12.73
C GLU A 122 -7.69 -22.07 12.84
N VAL A 123 -6.65 -22.07 13.67
CA VAL A 123 -5.71 -20.96 13.85
C VAL A 123 -5.17 -20.59 12.48
N SER A 124 -5.77 -19.57 11.87
CA SER A 124 -5.34 -19.01 10.60
C SER A 124 -3.84 -18.64 10.73
N PRO A 125 -2.95 -19.18 9.88
CA PRO A 125 -1.49 -19.12 10.09
C PRO A 125 -0.89 -17.70 10.10
N ALA A 126 -1.68 -16.67 9.82
CA ALA A 126 -1.24 -15.27 9.76
C ALA A 126 -2.24 -14.24 10.34
N SER A 127 -3.11 -14.59 11.30
CA SER A 127 -4.28 -13.71 11.58
C SER A 127 -4.17 -12.67 12.71
N TRP A 128 -3.13 -12.64 13.54
CA TRP A 128 -3.12 -11.73 14.72
C TRP A 128 -2.15 -10.54 14.62
N LYS A 129 -1.19 -10.53 13.68
CA LYS A 129 -0.18 -9.46 13.59
C LYS A 129 -0.60 -8.26 12.74
N CYS A 130 -1.65 -8.32 11.92
CA CYS A 130 -2.00 -7.23 11.01
C CYS A 130 -3.37 -6.59 11.27
N SER A 131 -3.76 -6.56 12.55
CA SER A 131 -4.96 -5.87 13.00
C SER A 131 -4.88 -4.36 12.79
N GLU A 132 -6.02 -3.68 12.96
CA GLU A 132 -6.10 -2.22 12.94
C GLU A 132 -5.19 -1.59 14.01
N GLU A 133 -5.20 -2.17 15.21
CA GLU A 133 -4.40 -1.73 16.36
C GLU A 133 -2.90 -1.89 16.10
N PHE A 134 -2.50 -3.02 15.51
CA PHE A 134 -1.10 -3.23 15.17
C PHE A 134 -0.62 -2.24 14.12
N PHE A 135 -1.41 -1.99 13.07
CA PHE A 135 -1.07 -0.99 12.06
C PHE A 135 -0.96 0.41 12.67
N SER A 136 -1.91 0.79 13.52
CA SER A 136 -1.86 2.04 14.29
C SER A 136 -0.55 2.16 15.09
N TYR A 137 -0.19 1.08 15.80
CA TYR A 137 1.04 1.01 16.57
C TYR A 137 2.29 1.12 15.69
N GLN A 138 2.33 0.46 14.53
CA GLN A 138 3.47 0.53 13.61
C GLN A 138 3.67 1.93 13.01
N ILE A 139 2.59 2.64 12.72
CA ILE A 139 2.69 4.04 12.27
C ILE A 139 3.16 4.93 13.41
N LYS A 140 2.56 4.78 14.61
CA LYS A 140 2.97 5.54 15.80
C LYS A 140 4.43 5.30 16.19
N SER A 141 4.94 4.08 16.01
CA SER A 141 6.33 3.75 16.32
C SER A 141 7.31 4.38 15.32
N ARG A 142 6.89 4.59 14.07
CA ARG A 142 7.65 5.27 13.02
C ARG A 142 7.55 6.79 13.07
N ASP A 143 6.43 7.32 13.54
CA ASP A 143 6.23 8.76 13.74
C ASP A 143 7.30 9.34 14.70
N PRO A 144 8.07 10.36 14.30
CA PRO A 144 9.03 11.04 15.16
C PRO A 144 8.42 11.60 16.45
N LEU A 145 7.17 12.07 16.41
CA LEU A 145 6.45 12.66 17.54
C LEU A 145 5.69 11.63 18.37
N LYS A 146 5.63 10.36 17.92
CA LYS A 146 4.90 9.26 18.58
C LYS A 146 3.42 9.57 18.81
N ILE A 147 2.79 10.33 17.92
CA ILE A 147 1.36 10.66 17.95
C ILE A 147 0.59 9.58 17.17
N GLY A 148 1.02 9.30 15.95
CA GLY A 148 0.34 8.42 15.00
C GLY A 148 -0.86 9.11 14.34
N PHE A 149 -1.88 8.34 13.97
CA PHE A 149 -3.09 8.91 13.36
C PHE A 149 -3.89 9.76 14.36
N PRO A 150 -4.29 10.98 14.00
CA PRO A 150 -5.11 11.83 14.87
C PRO A 150 -6.56 11.35 14.99
N ASN A 151 -7.03 10.53 14.04
CA ASN A 151 -8.40 10.04 13.95
C ASN A 151 -8.41 8.63 13.34
N ILE A 152 -9.19 7.72 13.94
CA ILE A 152 -9.36 6.34 13.47
C ILE A 152 -9.90 6.24 12.03
N TRP A 153 -10.69 7.22 11.58
CA TRP A 153 -11.19 7.26 10.22
C TRP A 153 -10.09 7.56 9.20
N VAL A 154 -9.07 8.35 9.53
CA VAL A 154 -7.89 8.53 8.65
C VAL A 154 -7.13 7.22 8.53
N LEU A 155 -6.93 6.54 9.65
CA LEU A 155 -6.25 5.25 9.69
C LEU A 155 -6.96 4.26 8.75
N ARG A 156 -8.29 4.13 8.89
CA ARG A 156 -9.09 3.23 8.06
C ARG A 156 -9.06 3.60 6.58
N LEU A 157 -9.15 4.89 6.26
CA LEU A 157 -9.00 5.39 4.90
C LEU A 157 -7.66 4.96 4.30
N VAL A 158 -6.56 5.24 5.00
CA VAL A 158 -5.20 4.90 4.56
C VAL A 158 -5.02 3.40 4.36
N ARG A 159 -5.55 2.56 5.26
CA ARG A 159 -5.54 1.10 5.08
C ARG A 159 -6.25 0.64 3.81
N GLN A 160 -7.32 1.32 3.41
CA GLN A 160 -8.08 0.99 2.21
C GLN A 160 -7.47 1.59 0.92
N LEU A 161 -6.65 2.64 1.04
CA LEU A 161 -5.85 3.21 -0.05
C LEU A 161 -4.57 2.41 -0.31
N LEU A 162 -3.94 1.88 0.74
CA LEU A 162 -2.69 1.11 0.68
C LEU A 162 -2.93 -0.40 0.64
N LEU A 163 -3.93 -0.82 -0.14
CA LEU A 163 -4.14 -2.24 -0.42
C LEU A 163 -3.22 -2.73 -1.55
N TRP A 164 -2.64 -3.90 -1.33
CA TRP A 164 -1.74 -4.56 -2.27
C TRP A 164 -2.42 -4.88 -3.61
N ASP A 165 -3.60 -5.50 -3.58
CA ASP A 165 -4.38 -5.77 -4.79
C ASP A 165 -5.12 -4.49 -5.21
N PRO A 166 -4.83 -3.92 -6.40
CA PRO A 166 -5.50 -2.71 -6.86
C PRO A 166 -7.02 -2.91 -7.05
N GLU A 167 -7.51 -4.13 -7.25
CA GLU A 167 -8.96 -4.39 -7.35
C GLU A 167 -9.68 -4.09 -6.02
N ASP A 168 -9.04 -4.40 -4.90
CA ASP A 168 -9.61 -4.20 -3.57
C ASP A 168 -9.42 -2.77 -3.04
N ARG A 169 -8.49 -2.00 -3.66
CA ARG A 169 -8.20 -0.60 -3.32
C ARG A 169 -9.43 0.29 -3.53
N LEU A 170 -9.59 1.33 -2.71
CA LEU A 170 -10.64 2.33 -2.92
C LEU A 170 -10.52 3.01 -4.28
N SER A 171 -11.67 3.21 -4.93
CA SER A 171 -11.80 4.16 -6.03
C SER A 171 -11.85 5.60 -5.51
N VAL A 172 -11.68 6.57 -6.42
CA VAL A 172 -11.86 8.00 -6.10
C VAL A 172 -13.25 8.25 -5.50
N ASP A 173 -14.30 7.76 -6.15
CA ASP A 173 -15.70 7.98 -5.74
C ASP A 173 -16.03 7.32 -4.40
N ASP A 174 -15.46 6.15 -4.11
CA ASP A 174 -15.64 5.49 -2.82
C ASP A 174 -14.85 6.21 -1.72
N ALA A 175 -13.64 6.68 -2.02
CA ALA A 175 -12.82 7.41 -1.07
C ALA A 175 -13.48 8.73 -0.64
N LEU A 176 -14.09 9.48 -1.57
CA LEU A 176 -14.82 10.71 -1.25
C LEU A 176 -16.05 10.48 -0.36
N ARG A 177 -16.63 9.28 -0.40
CA ARG A 177 -17.76 8.87 0.47
C ARG A 177 -17.31 8.31 1.82
N HIS A 178 -16.00 8.12 2.03
CA HIS A 178 -15.46 7.54 3.25
C HIS A 178 -15.83 8.37 4.50
N PRO A 179 -16.14 7.75 5.65
CA PRO A 179 -16.53 8.45 6.88
C PRO A 179 -15.57 9.55 7.36
N TYR A 180 -14.30 9.51 6.93
CA TYR A 180 -13.33 10.56 7.22
C TYR A 180 -13.73 11.93 6.64
N PHE A 181 -14.33 11.95 5.45
CA PHE A 181 -14.76 13.18 4.78
C PHE A 181 -16.21 13.55 5.07
N GLN A 182 -16.94 12.68 5.77
CA GLN A 182 -18.31 12.98 6.19
C GLN A 182 -18.26 14.06 7.28
N PRO A 183 -19.11 15.10 7.21
CA PRO A 183 -19.21 16.06 8.29
C PRO A 183 -19.63 15.34 9.56
N LEU A 184 -19.00 15.67 10.68
CA LEU A 184 -19.48 15.27 12.00
C LEU A 184 -20.94 15.75 12.09
N GLN A 185 -21.89 14.82 12.17
CA GLN A 185 -23.28 15.18 12.50
C GLN A 185 -23.22 15.86 13.87
N ARG A 186 -23.41 17.18 13.86
CA ARG A 186 -23.54 18.01 15.05
C ARG A 186 -24.96 17.96 15.57
#